data_AF-K2GT00-F1
#
_entry.id   AF-K2GT00-F1
#
_cell.length_a   1.000
_cell.length_b   1.000
_cell.length_c   1.000
_cell.angle_alpha   90.00
_cell.angle_beta   90.00
_cell.angle_gamma   90.00
#
_symmetry.space_group_name_H-M   'P 1'
#
loop_
_entity.id
_entity.type
_entity.pdbx_description
1 polymer ?
#
loop_
_entity_poly.entity_id
_entity_poly.type
_entity_poly.pdbx_seq_one_letter_code
_entity_poly.pdbx_strand_id
1 'polypeptide(L)' 'MIIYAFKNKNESNEKLILRYKKMFFQTRLTNKLRNERYNVKWLTDRKVREKAIIRGKYRELNRK' A
#
# COMPACT_ATOMS: atom_id res chain seq x y z
N MET A 1 3.92 7.36 10.81
CA MET A 1 4.26 8.33 9.75
C MET A 1 2.99 9.06 9.38
N ILE A 2 2.89 10.34 9.76
CA ILE A 2 1.72 11.18 9.49
C ILE A 2 1.96 11.86 8.14
N ILE A 3 0.99 11.78 7.23
CA ILE A 3 1.08 12.37 5.90
C ILE A 3 0.18 13.58 5.86
N TYR A 4 0.72 14.69 5.39
CA TYR A 4 -0.01 15.92 5.14
C TYR A 4 0.22 16.35 3.69
N ALA A 5 -0.79 16.97 3.08
CA ALA A 5 -0.70 17.50 1.73
C ALA A 5 -1.20 18.94 1.73
N PHE A 6 -0.34 19.89 1.36
CA PHE A 6 -0.72 21.28 1.14
C PHE A 6 -1.11 21.50 -0.32
N LYS A 7 -2.07 22.40 -0.56
CA LYS A 7 -2.52 22.75 -1.91
C LYS A 7 -1.48 23.62 -2.60
N ASN A 8 -1.06 23.23 -3.81
CA ASN A 8 -0.20 24.07 -4.64
C ASN A 8 -1.03 25.11 -5.38
N LYS A 9 -0.45 26.29 -5.70
CA LYS A 9 -1.17 27.44 -6.31
C LYS A 9 -2.00 27.08 -7.56
N ASN A 10 -1.50 26.20 -8.42
CA ASN A 10 -2.15 25.81 -9.69
C ASN A 10 -2.76 24.40 -9.67
N GLU A 11 -3.10 23.89 -8.48
CA GLU A 11 -3.63 22.54 -8.34
C GLU A 11 -5.15 22.54 -8.12
N SER A 12 -5.88 21.71 -8.88
CA SER A 12 -7.30 21.47 -8.62
C SER A 12 -7.49 20.64 -7.34
N ASN A 13 -8.63 20.83 -6.66
CA ASN A 13 -8.91 20.11 -5.40
C ASN A 13 -8.89 18.58 -5.60
N GLU A 14 -9.37 18.08 -6.75
CA GLU A 14 -9.35 16.65 -7.08
C GLU A 14 -7.92 16.10 -7.20
N LYS A 15 -7.02 16.86 -7.83
CA LYS A 15 -5.61 16.48 -8.00
C LYS A 15 -4.88 16.43 -6.65
N LEU A 16 -5.20 17.35 -5.74
CA LEU A 16 -4.70 17.33 -4.36
C LEU A 16 -5.13 16.06 -3.61
N ILE A 17 -6.42 15.70 -3.69
CA ILE A 17 -6.96 14.49 -3.05
C ILE A 17 -6.29 13.22 -3.62
N LEU A 18 -6.13 13.15 -4.95
CA LEU A 18 -5.44 12.04 -5.60
C LEU A 18 -3.98 11.91 -5.14
N ARG A 19 -3.27 13.04 -5.02
CA ARG A 19 -1.89 13.04 -4.49
C ARG A 19 -1.84 12.55 -3.05
N TYR A 20 -2.73 13.07 -2.20
CA TYR A 20 -2.82 12.62 -0.81
C TYR A 20 -3.10 11.12 -0.73
N LYS A 21 -4.07 10.61 -1.49
CA LYS A 21 -4.38 9.18 -1.57
C LYS A 21 -3.15 8.37 -2.00
N LYS A 22 -2.44 8.80 -3.04
CA LYS A 22 -1.23 8.12 -3.53
C LYS A 22 -0.15 8.04 -2.43
N MET A 23 0.14 9.15 -1.75
CA MET A 23 1.10 9.19 -0.64
C MET A 23 0.64 8.29 0.52
N PHE A 24 -0.64 8.34 0.88
CA PHE A 24 -1.24 7.49 1.90
C PHE A 24 -1.06 6.00 1.60
N PHE A 25 -1.41 5.56 0.39
CA PHE A 25 -1.24 4.16 0.01
C PHE A 25 0.23 3.73 -0.09
N GLN A 26 1.16 4.63 -0.40
CA GLN A 26 2.60 4.35 -0.39
C GLN A 26 3.11 3.97 1.00
N THR A 27 2.58 4.56 2.07
CA THR A 27 3.01 4.23 3.44
C THR A 27 2.59 2.84 3.92
N ARG A 28 1.68 2.16 3.21
CA ARG A 28 1.14 0.84 3.56
C ARG A 28 0.51 0.76 4.96
N LEU A 29 0.20 1.90 5.57
CA LEU A 29 -0.29 2.00 6.94
C LEU A 29 -1.62 1.26 7.12
N THR A 30 -2.53 1.38 6.13
CA THR A 30 -3.78 0.63 6.10
C THR A 30 -3.58 -0.88 6.10
N ASN A 31 -2.60 -1.38 5.32
CA ASN A 31 -2.30 -2.81 5.26
C ASN A 31 -1.73 -3.31 6.59
N LYS A 32 -0.87 -2.49 7.23
CA LYS A 32 -0.32 -2.77 8.55
C LYS A 32 -1.43 -2.87 9.60
N LEU A 33 -2.27 -1.84 9.73
CA LEU A 33 -3.39 -1.81 10.68
C LEU A 33 -4.36 -2.98 10.45
N ARG A 34 -4.66 -3.32 9.20
CA ARG A 34 -5.54 -4.45 8.88
C ARG A 34 -4.96 -5.78 9.32
N ASN A 35 -3.64 -5.96 9.20
CA ASN A 35 -2.97 -7.18 9.64
C ASN A 35 -2.84 -7.26 11.16
N GLU A 36 -2.69 -6.13 11.83
CA GLU A 36 -2.61 -6.03 13.30
C GLU A 36 -3.99 -6.12 13.99
N ARG A 37 -5.09 -6.01 13.23
CA ARG A 37 -6.47 -6.05 13.76
C ARG A 37 -6.78 -7.33 14.55
N TYR A 38 -6.21 -8.46 14.15
CA TYR A 38 -6.44 -9.75 14.78
C TYR A 38 -5.14 -10.31 15.33
N ASN A 39 -5.19 -11.05 16.43
CA ASN A 39 -4.02 -11.74 16.96
C ASN A 39 -3.75 -13.00 16.11
N VAL A 40 -2.79 -12.90 15.19
CA VAL A 40 -2.40 -13.98 14.28
C VAL A 40 -0.94 -14.33 14.50
N LYS A 41 -0.59 -15.63 14.43
CA LYS A 41 0.82 -16.06 14.51
C LYS A 41 1.62 -15.46 13.36
N TRP A 42 2.84 -15.03 13.68
CA TRP A 42 3.80 -14.57 12.69
C TRP A 42 4.09 -15.67 11.67
N LEU A 43 4.10 -15.29 10.39
CA LEU A 43 4.44 -16.22 9.30
C LEU A 43 5.95 -16.49 9.31
N THR A 44 6.34 -17.72 8.98
CA THR A 44 7.74 -18.06 8.74
C THR A 44 8.25 -17.41 7.45
N ASP A 45 9.55 -17.13 7.38
CA ASP A 45 10.18 -16.48 6.22
C ASP A 45 9.94 -17.24 4.91
N ARG A 46 9.91 -18.58 4.98
CA ARG A 46 9.57 -19.44 3.84
C ARG A 46 8.18 -19.11 3.28
N LYS A 47 7.18 -18.98 4.16
CA LYS A 47 5.79 -18.66 3.78
C LYS A 47 5.64 -17.23 3.26
N VAL A 48 6.42 -16.28 3.80
CA VAL A 48 6.48 -14.90 3.29
C VAL A 48 7.01 -14.89 1.86
N ARG A 49 8.09 -15.62 1.59
CA ARG A 49 8.70 -15.74 0.26
C ARG A 49 7.76 -16.39 -0.76
N GLU A 50 7.12 -17.50 -0.37
CA GLU A 50 6.14 -18.20 -1.21
C GLU A 50 4.99 -17.26 -1.65
N LYS A 51 4.41 -16.51 -0.69
CA LYS A 51 3.40 -15.49 -0.99
C LYS A 51 3.91 -14.40 -1.94
N ALA A 52 5.17 -13.97 -1.79
CA ALA A 52 5.76 -12.95 -2.65
C ALA A 52 5.94 -13.44 -4.10
N ILE A 53 6.41 -14.68 -4.29
CA ILE A 53 6.58 -15.30 -5.61
C ILE A 53 5.23 -15.44 -6.33
N ILE A 54 4.22 -15.98 -5.63
CA ILE A 54 2.88 -16.14 -6.19
C ILE A 54 2.31 -14.78 -6.62
N ARG A 55 2.43 -13.75 -5.77
CA ARG A 55 1.99 -12.40 -6.09
C ARG A 55 2.75 -11.79 -7.28
N GLY A 56 4.05 -12.08 -7.43
CA GLY A 56 4.85 -11.71 -8.59
C GLY A 56 4.31 -12.32 -9.88
N LYS A 57 4.09 -13.64 -9.88
CA LYS A 57 3.53 -14.38 -11.02
C LYS A 57 2.20 -13.77 -11.52
N TYR A 58 1.27 -13.46 -10.60
CA TYR A 58 0.00 -12.83 -10.99
C TYR A 58 0.17 -11.41 -11.54
N ARG A 59 1.12 -10.63 -11.04
CA ARG A 59 1.41 -9.27 -11.58
C ARG A 59 2.01 -9.31 -12.97
N GLU A 60 2.85 -10.31 -13.25
CA GLU A 60 3.43 -10.53 -14.57
C GLU A 60 2.37 -10.98 -15.58
N LEU A 61 1.48 -11.90 -15.18
CA LEU A 61 0.34 -12.33 -15.99
C LEU A 61 -0.57 -11.14 -16.37
N ASN A 62 -0.82 -10.22 -15.44
CA ASN A 62 -1.71 -9.07 -15.66
C ASN A 62 -1.03 -7.90 -16.42
N ARG A 63 0.26 -8.03 -16.75
CA ARG A 63 1.02 -7.07 -17.55
C ARG A 63 1.12 -7.47 -19.03
N LYS A 64 0.86 -8.74 -19.34
CA LYS A 64 0.68 -9.25 -20.70
C LYS A 64 -0.75 -9.01 -21.16
#